data_AF-A0A2K3K7P8-F1
#
_entry.id   AF-A0A2K3K7P8-F1
#
_cell.length_a   1.000
_cell.length_b   1.000
_cell.length_c   1.000
_cell.angle_alpha   90.00
_cell.angle_beta   90.00
_cell.angle_gamma   90.00
#
_symmetry.space_group_name_H-M   'P 1'
#
loop_
_entity.id
_entity.type
_entity.pdbx_description
1 polymer ?
#
loop_
_entity_poly.entity_id
_entity_poly.type
_entity_poly.pdbx_seq_one_letter_code
_entity_poly.pdbx_strand_id
1 'polypeptide(L)'
;ARDCLPGQHHFIERPSKRDRDFQKSQEQAQYTGEEGEYFAYLHFVANFGALYDVQWMNYSRESGSHYDILLTHRKSGTRTFIEVKSTSRKHKPYFEVSRIQYEWATDSSID
;
A
#
# COMPACT_ATOMS: atom_id res chain seq x y z
N ALA A 1 -6.94 -48.39 -22.56
CA ALA A 1 -8.16 -47.62 -22.82
C ALA A 1 -7.99 -46.26 -22.17
N ARG A 2 -8.12 -45.18 -22.96
CA ARG A 2 -8.06 -43.79 -22.50
C ARG A 2 -9.50 -43.33 -22.34
N ASP A 3 -9.93 -43.08 -21.12
CA ASP A 3 -11.22 -42.44 -20.87
C ASP A 3 -10.97 -40.96 -20.53
N CYS A 4 -10.93 -40.12 -21.57
CA CYS A 4 -11.05 -38.67 -21.44
C CYS A 4 -12.55 -38.34 -21.36
N LEU A 5 -12.99 -37.78 -20.24
CA LEU A 5 -14.35 -37.27 -20.05
C LEU A 5 -14.58 -36.02 -20.94
N PRO A 6 -15.75 -35.87 -21.57
CA PRO A 6 -16.03 -34.76 -22.47
C PRO A 6 -16.42 -33.48 -21.70
N GLY A 7 -15.79 -32.37 -22.09
CA GLY A 7 -16.47 -31.09 -22.23
C GLY A 7 -16.85 -30.33 -20.96
N GLN A 8 -15.86 -29.80 -20.23
CA GLN A 8 -16.01 -28.48 -19.62
C GLN A 8 -15.07 -27.51 -20.33
N HIS A 9 -15.51 -26.97 -21.47
CA HIS A 9 -14.89 -25.76 -22.00
C HIS A 9 -15.31 -24.62 -21.08
N HIS A 10 -14.49 -24.32 -20.07
CA HIS A 10 -14.59 -23.05 -19.35
C HIS A 10 -14.34 -21.95 -20.38
N PHE A 11 -15.40 -21.31 -20.86
CA PHE A 11 -15.28 -20.16 -21.73
C PHE A 11 -14.77 -19.01 -20.85
N ILE A 12 -13.44 -18.85 -20.80
CA ILE A 12 -12.83 -17.69 -20.17
C ILE A 12 -13.12 -16.52 -21.11
N GLU A 13 -14.12 -15.72 -20.77
CA GLU A 13 -14.38 -14.48 -21.48
C GLU A 13 -13.11 -13.62 -21.46
N ARG A 14 -12.64 -13.25 -22.65
CA ARG A 14 -11.50 -12.35 -22.75
C ARG A 14 -11.96 -10.98 -22.25
N PRO A 15 -11.28 -10.38 -21.26
CA PRO A 15 -11.65 -9.06 -20.75
C PRO A 15 -11.66 -8.05 -21.90
N SER A 16 -12.60 -7.10 -21.88
CA SER A 16 -12.67 -6.08 -22.93
C SER A 16 -11.39 -5.23 -22.92
N LYS A 17 -11.13 -4.46 -23.99
CA LYS A 17 -9.99 -3.53 -24.00
C LYS A 17 -10.06 -2.55 -22.81
N ARG A 18 -11.26 -2.08 -22.47
CA ARG A 18 -11.48 -1.17 -21.34
C ARG A 18 -11.10 -1.82 -20.01
N ASP A 19 -11.52 -3.05 -19.78
CA ASP A 19 -11.22 -3.76 -18.53
C ASP A 19 -9.72 -4.01 -18.38
N ARG A 20 -9.04 -4.37 -19.48
CA ARG A 20 -7.59 -4.54 -19.48
C ARG A 20 -6.85 -3.23 -19.21
N ASP A 21 -7.28 -2.13 -19.81
CA ASP A 21 -6.65 -0.82 -19.62
C ASP A 21 -6.88 -0.31 -18.19
N PHE A 22 -8.08 -0.55 -17.62
CA PHE A 22 -8.37 -0.28 -16.22
C PHE A 22 -7.49 -1.12 -15.28
N GLN A 23 -7.40 -2.43 -15.52
CA GLN A 23 -6.56 -3.33 -14.73
C GLN A 23 -5.09 -2.89 -14.75
N LYS A 24 -4.54 -2.56 -15.92
CA LYS A 24 -3.18 -2.00 -16.04
C LYS A 24 -3.00 -0.70 -15.27
N SER A 25 -4.03 0.15 -15.23
CA SER A 25 -3.97 1.40 -14.47
C SER A 25 -3.94 1.17 -12.96
N GLN A 26 -4.64 0.12 -12.49
CA GLN A 26 -4.63 -0.31 -11.09
C GLN A 26 -3.26 -0.89 -10.72
N GLU A 27 -2.73 -1.79 -11.53
CA GLU A 27 -1.39 -2.38 -11.34
C GLU A 27 -0.30 -1.29 -11.29
N GLN A 28 -0.37 -0.30 -12.19
CA GLN A 28 0.57 0.82 -12.17
C GLN A 28 0.41 1.70 -10.93
N ALA A 29 -0.83 1.93 -10.47
CA ALA A 29 -1.09 2.70 -9.27
C ALA A 29 -0.55 1.98 -8.02
N GLN A 30 -0.80 0.68 -7.91
CA GLN A 30 -0.28 -0.17 -6.84
C GLN A 30 1.26 -0.16 -6.83
N TYR A 31 1.89 -0.43 -7.97
CA TYR A 31 3.36 -0.38 -8.09
C TYR A 31 3.93 0.98 -7.68
N THR A 32 3.26 2.08 -8.06
CA THR A 32 3.69 3.43 -7.67
C THR A 32 3.56 3.63 -6.16
N GLY A 33 2.48 3.11 -5.56
CA GLY A 33 2.25 3.09 -4.11
C GLY A 33 3.39 2.39 -3.37
N GLU A 34 3.61 1.12 -3.71
CA GLU A 34 4.62 0.25 -3.09
C GLU A 34 6.03 0.84 -3.19
N GLU A 35 6.43 1.36 -4.36
CA GLU A 35 7.73 2.03 -4.51
C GLU A 35 7.84 3.27 -3.64
N GLY A 36 6.75 4.05 -3.52
CA GLY A 36 6.69 5.22 -2.66
C GLY A 36 6.90 4.87 -1.19
N GLU A 37 6.22 3.82 -0.72
CA GLU A 37 6.39 3.28 0.64
C GLU A 37 7.83 2.81 0.88
N TYR A 38 8.41 2.08 -0.08
CA TYR A 38 9.79 1.62 0.01
C TYR A 38 10.80 2.77 0.14
N PHE A 39 10.68 3.80 -0.72
CA PHE A 39 11.55 4.97 -0.63
C PHE A 39 11.37 5.75 0.68
N ALA A 40 10.14 5.89 1.16
CA ALA A 40 9.86 6.51 2.45
C ALA A 40 10.50 5.73 3.60
N TYR A 41 10.36 4.40 3.60
CA TYR A 41 10.98 3.52 4.59
C TYR A 41 12.51 3.70 4.61
N LEU A 42 13.16 3.62 3.44
CA LEU A 42 14.61 3.83 3.34
C LEU A 42 15.03 5.21 3.84
N HIS A 43 14.26 6.25 3.52
CA HIS A 43 14.50 7.60 4.01
C HIS A 43 14.43 7.65 5.54
N PHE A 44 13.43 7.05 6.16
CA PHE A 44 13.29 7.04 7.61
C PHE A 44 14.38 6.24 8.31
N VAL A 45 14.74 5.07 7.79
CA VAL A 45 15.85 4.27 8.33
C VAL A 45 17.16 5.04 8.26
N ALA A 46 17.48 5.63 7.11
CA ALA A 46 18.75 6.32 6.90
C ALA A 46 18.90 7.58 7.76
N ASN A 47 17.84 8.36 7.92
CA ASN A 47 17.90 9.66 8.59
C ASN A 47 17.52 9.60 10.08
N PHE A 48 16.69 8.64 10.48
CA PHE A 48 16.11 8.59 11.83
C PHE A 48 16.35 7.27 12.58
N GLY A 49 16.96 6.25 11.95
CA GLY A 49 17.14 4.91 12.55
C GLY A 49 17.97 4.88 13.85
N ALA A 50 18.80 5.89 14.10
CA ALA A 50 19.54 6.03 15.36
C ALA A 50 18.62 6.36 16.56
N LEU A 51 17.54 7.10 16.31
CA LEU A 51 16.60 7.54 17.36
C LEU A 51 15.30 6.74 17.35
N TYR A 52 14.91 6.19 16.21
CA TYR A 52 13.64 5.49 16.01
C TYR A 52 13.87 4.05 15.54
N ASP A 53 13.00 3.17 16.00
CA ASP A 53 12.74 1.90 15.34
C ASP A 53 11.74 2.14 14.20
N VAL A 54 12.08 1.73 12.99
CA VAL A 54 11.31 2.01 11.77
C VAL A 54 10.73 0.70 11.25
N GLN A 55 9.40 0.61 11.17
CA GLN A 55 8.68 -0.57 10.73
C GLN A 55 7.84 -0.23 9.51
N TRP A 56 7.99 -1.01 8.44
CA TRP A 56 7.13 -0.94 7.25
C TRP A 56 6.07 -2.04 7.34
N MET A 57 4.81 -1.63 7.50
CA MET A 57 3.70 -2.53 7.81
C MET A 57 3.31 -3.42 6.64
N ASN A 58 3.48 -2.93 5.40
CA ASN A 58 3.09 -3.65 4.19
C ASN A 58 4.25 -4.42 3.52
N TYR A 59 5.43 -4.49 4.15
CA TYR A 59 6.65 -5.06 3.54
C TYR A 59 6.45 -6.46 2.92
N SER A 60 5.69 -7.34 3.57
CA SER A 60 5.45 -8.71 3.07
C SER A 60 4.11 -8.88 2.34
N ARG A 61 3.10 -8.07 2.70
CA ARG A 61 1.72 -8.12 2.19
C ARG A 61 0.99 -6.88 2.69
N GLU A 62 0.02 -6.38 1.92
CA GLU A 62 -0.92 -5.37 2.41
C GLU A 62 -1.53 -5.81 3.74
N SER A 63 -1.20 -5.07 4.79
CA SER A 63 -1.57 -5.37 6.16
C SER A 63 -3.03 -5.03 6.47
N GLY A 64 -3.67 -4.20 5.64
CA GLY A 64 -4.94 -3.55 5.95
C GLY A 64 -4.83 -2.50 7.06
N SER A 65 -3.61 -2.11 7.44
CA SER A 65 -3.35 -1.03 8.39
C SER A 65 -3.83 0.33 7.84
N HIS A 66 -4.16 1.26 8.74
CA HIS A 66 -4.50 2.64 8.37
C HIS A 66 -3.27 3.54 8.13
N TYR A 67 -2.07 2.96 8.23
CA TYR A 67 -0.78 3.59 8.04
C TYR A 67 0.22 2.57 7.48
N ASP A 68 1.21 3.05 6.75
CA ASP A 68 2.21 2.22 6.07
C ASP A 68 3.49 2.07 6.89
N ILE A 69 3.88 3.11 7.63
CA ILE A 69 5.12 3.14 8.40
C ILE A 69 4.84 3.51 9.86
N LEU A 70 5.45 2.77 10.79
CA LEU A 70 5.47 3.07 12.21
C LEU A 70 6.89 3.43 12.65
N LEU A 71 7.03 4.60 13.27
CA LEU A 71 8.24 5.00 13.98
C LEU A 71 8.00 4.86 15.49
N THR A 72 8.89 4.16 16.18
CA THR A 72 8.88 4.10 17.64
C THR A 72 10.17 4.70 18.18
N HIS A 73 10.09 5.81 18.91
CA HIS A 73 11.26 6.45 19.48
C HIS A 73 11.91 5.52 20.52
N ARG A 74 13.19 5.17 20.34
CA ARG A 74 13.86 4.11 21.12
C ARG A 74 13.95 4.40 22.62
N LYS A 75 14.01 5.68 23.04
CA LYS A 75 14.06 6.07 24.47
C LYS A 75 12.69 6.30 25.11
N SER A 76 11.87 7.18 24.53
CA SER A 76 10.56 7.54 25.10
C SER A 76 9.47 6.52 24.82
N GLY A 77 9.64 5.64 23.82
CA GLY A 77 8.59 4.73 23.36
C GLY A 77 7.49 5.41 22.54
N THR A 78 7.58 6.72 22.32
CA THR A 78 6.59 7.50 21.55
C THR A 78 6.45 6.95 20.14
N ARG A 79 5.21 6.75 19.71
CA ARG A 79 4.87 6.21 18.40
C ARG A 79 4.49 7.33 17.44
N THR A 80 4.85 7.18 16.17
CA THR A 80 4.43 8.05 15.09
C THR A 80 4.02 7.18 13.92
N PHE A 81 2.78 7.37 13.49
CA PHE A 81 2.16 6.59 12.43
C PHE A 81 2.12 7.41 11.16
N ILE A 82 2.54 6.82 10.05
CA ILE A 82 2.77 7.53 8.79
C ILE A 82 2.06 6.79 7.67
N GLU A 83 1.12 7.49 7.03
CA GLU A 83 0.49 7.10 5.77
C GLU A 83 1.30 7.69 4.61
N VAL A 84 1.66 6.88 3.63
CA VAL A 84 2.44 7.28 2.45
C VAL A 84 1.53 7.35 1.23
N LYS A 85 1.57 8.48 0.51
CA LYS A 85 0.87 8.64 -0.76
C LYS A 85 1.86 9.06 -1.84
N SER A 86 1.88 8.33 -2.96
CA SER A 86 2.83 8.54 -4.05
C SER A 86 2.12 8.76 -5.38
N THR A 87 2.85 9.35 -6.33
CA THR A 87 2.35 9.53 -7.69
C THR A 87 3.50 9.62 -8.67
N SER A 88 3.31 9.05 -9.86
CA SER A 88 4.18 9.26 -11.01
C SER A 88 3.84 10.53 -11.79
N ARG A 89 2.71 11.17 -11.49
CA ARG A 89 2.28 12.40 -12.15
C ARG A 89 2.93 13.60 -11.50
N LYS A 90 3.73 14.34 -12.27
CA LYS A 90 4.36 15.59 -11.83
C LYS A 90 3.38 16.62 -11.25
N HIS A 91 2.13 16.61 -11.71
CA HIS A 91 1.11 17.59 -11.33
C HIS A 91 -0.15 16.92 -10.78
N LYS A 92 -0.03 16.19 -9.66
CA LYS A 92 -1.20 15.73 -8.89
C LYS A 92 -1.53 16.77 -7.80
N PRO A 93 -2.68 17.47 -7.90
CA PRO A 93 -2.97 18.57 -6.99
C PRO A 93 -3.49 18.13 -5.61
N TYR A 94 -3.91 16.88 -5.46
CA TYR A 94 -4.44 16.34 -4.20
C TYR A 94 -4.24 14.83 -4.09
N PHE A 95 -4.18 14.37 -2.85
CA PHE A 95 -4.31 12.96 -2.46
C PHE A 95 -5.61 12.78 -1.70
N GLU A 96 -6.23 11.63 -1.91
CA GLU A 96 -7.44 11.25 -1.18
C GLU A 96 -7.04 10.57 0.12
N VAL A 97 -7.77 10.87 1.18
CA VAL A 97 -7.67 10.20 2.48
C VAL A 97 -9.01 9.50 2.70
N SER A 98 -8.98 8.21 3.00
CA SER A 98 -10.23 7.50 3.28
C SER A 98 -10.85 7.99 4.59
N ARG A 99 -12.18 7.94 4.70
CA ARG A 99 -12.89 8.35 5.91
C ARG A 99 -12.39 7.60 7.15
N ILE A 100 -12.12 6.31 7.02
CA ILE A 100 -11.65 5.46 8.12
C ILE A 100 -10.23 5.89 8.55
N GLN A 101 -9.33 6.18 7.61
CA GLN A 101 -8.00 6.72 7.92
C GLN A 101 -8.08 8.07 8.62
N TYR A 102 -9.00 8.94 8.19
CA TYR A 102 -9.19 10.24 8.83
C TYR A 102 -9.73 10.09 10.26
N GLU A 103 -10.80 9.30 10.45
CA GLU A 103 -11.38 9.03 11.76
C GLU A 103 -10.33 8.46 12.70
N TRP A 104 -9.54 7.48 12.23
CA TRP A 104 -8.41 6.92 12.97
C TRP A 104 -7.35 8.00 13.30
N ALA A 105 -6.93 8.83 12.36
CA ALA A 105 -5.92 9.86 12.61
C ALA A 105 -6.37 10.95 13.60
N THR A 106 -7.69 11.16 13.74
CA THR A 106 -8.27 12.16 14.66
C THR A 106 -8.69 11.59 16.01
N ASP A 107 -8.63 10.27 16.19
CA ASP A 107 -9.04 9.63 17.42
C ASP A 107 -7.95 9.81 18.50
N SER A 108 -8.32 10.55 19.56
CA SER A 108 -7.45 10.86 20.69
C SER A 108 -7.10 9.65 21.57
N SER A 109 -7.68 8.48 21.32
CA SER A 109 -7.45 7.26 22.09
C SER A 109 -6.32 6.36 21.57
N ILE A 110 -5.66 6.74 20.46
CA ILE A 110 -4.67 5.91 19.74
C ILE A 110 -3.23 6.02 20.28
N ASP A 111 -3.00 6.75 21.37
CA ASP A 111 -1.68 6.88 22.02
C ASP A 111 -1.30 5.66 22.89
#